data_AF-A0A6C0LMS5-F1
#
_entry.id   AF-A0A6C0LMS5-F1
#
_cell.length_a   1.000
_cell.length_b   1.000
_cell.length_c   1.000
_cell.angle_alpha   90.00
_cell.angle_beta   90.00
_cell.angle_gamma   90.00
#
_symmetry.space_group_name_H-M   'P 1'
#
loop_
_entity.id
_entity.type
_entity.pdbx_description
1 polymer ?
#
loop_
_entity_poly.entity_id
_entity_poly.type
_entity_poly.pdbx_seq_one_letter_code
_entity_poly.pdbx_strand_id
1 'polypeptide(L)'
;MKPYVKYSLLSLMLFLFIILTTNSSCVESFSIPLATNKHDAFCNTNVGNSNTLNKNCSRLTSDHCKSTSCCVFTSDDKCVAGGEDGATFNTANGKTKKLDYYYFENKCYGEKCPK
;
A
#
# COMPACT_ATOMS: atom_id res chain seq x y z
N MET A 1 -14.64 -44.87 36.38
CA MET A 1 -14.34 -43.86 35.35
C MET A 1 -14.37 -42.48 35.99
N LYS A 2 -13.24 -41.77 36.08
CA LYS A 2 -13.12 -40.58 36.94
C LYS A 2 -13.71 -39.33 36.23
N PRO A 3 -14.47 -38.48 36.93
CA PRO A 3 -15.29 -37.42 36.33
C PRO A 3 -14.48 -36.39 35.53
N TYR A 4 -13.21 -36.19 35.85
CA TYR A 4 -12.32 -35.26 35.14
C TYR A 4 -12.06 -35.63 33.66
N VAL A 5 -12.16 -36.90 33.28
CA VAL A 5 -11.94 -37.34 31.89
C VAL A 5 -13.06 -36.85 30.96
N LYS A 6 -14.30 -36.79 31.49
CA LYS A 6 -15.46 -36.29 30.74
C LYS A 6 -15.35 -34.79 30.47
N TYR A 7 -14.93 -33.99 31.45
CA TYR A 7 -14.73 -32.55 31.28
C TYR A 7 -13.53 -32.23 30.37
N SER A 8 -12.47 -33.05 30.43
CA SER A 8 -11.32 -32.93 29.52
C SER A 8 -11.70 -33.18 28.05
N LEU A 9 -12.51 -34.21 27.79
CA LEU A 9 -13.01 -34.50 26.44
C LEU A 9 -13.99 -33.43 25.94
N LEU A 10 -14.86 -32.91 26.83
CA LEU A 10 -15.81 -31.85 26.50
C LEU A 10 -15.08 -30.54 26.14
N SER A 11 -14.03 -30.19 26.88
CA SER A 11 -13.20 -29.02 26.60
C SER A 11 -12.47 -29.14 25.27
N LEU A 12 -11.91 -30.32 24.94
CA LEU A 12 -11.22 -30.55 23.67
C LEU A 12 -12.16 -30.39 22.46
N MET A 13 -13.39 -30.90 22.59
CA MET A 13 -14.42 -30.78 21.54
C MET A 13 -14.86 -29.32 21.34
N LEU A 14 -14.94 -28.53 22.42
CA LEU A 14 -15.25 -27.10 22.33
C LEU A 14 -14.14 -26.31 21.62
N PHE A 15 -12.87 -26.60 21.95
CA PHE A 15 -11.72 -25.99 21.28
C PHE A 15 -11.67 -26.32 19.79
N LEU A 16 -11.95 -27.58 19.41
CA LEU A 16 -12.03 -27.98 18.00
C LEU A 16 -13.19 -27.30 17.27
N PHE A 17 -14.35 -27.12 17.92
CA PHE A 17 -15.49 -26.41 17.35
C PHE A 17 -15.19 -24.92 17.13
N ILE A 18 -14.48 -24.27 18.05
CA ILE A 18 -14.03 -22.88 17.90
C ILE A 18 -13.11 -22.77 16.66
N ILE A 19 -12.12 -23.65 16.50
CA ILE A 19 -11.23 -23.69 15.33
C ILE A 19 -12.02 -23.87 14.02
N LEU A 20 -13.07 -24.70 14.02
CA LEU A 20 -13.94 -24.90 12.84
C LEU A 20 -14.78 -23.65 12.52
N THR A 21 -15.28 -22.93 13.53
CA THR A 21 -16.10 -21.71 13.36
C THR A 21 -15.29 -20.45 13.04
N THR A 22 -14.00 -20.40 13.36
CA THR A 22 -13.12 -19.26 13.03
C THR A 22 -12.74 -19.18 11.55
N ASN A 23 -13.28 -20.05 10.70
CA ASN A 23 -13.07 -19.99 9.25
C ASN A 23 -14.02 -19.05 8.50
N SER A 24 -14.76 -18.18 9.18
CA SER A 24 -15.47 -17.03 8.55
C SER A 24 -14.60 -15.78 8.42
N SER A 25 -13.31 -15.97 8.12
CA SER A 25 -12.54 -14.86 7.55
C SER A 25 -12.99 -14.73 6.10
N CYS A 26 -13.63 -13.61 5.75
CA CYS A 26 -13.69 -13.16 4.36
C CYS A 26 -12.25 -12.92 3.87
N VAL A 27 -11.58 -13.99 3.45
CA VAL A 27 -10.34 -13.88 2.70
C VAL A 27 -10.75 -13.55 1.27
N GLU A 28 -10.78 -12.25 0.96
CA GLU A 28 -10.61 -11.83 -0.42
C GLU A 28 -9.24 -12.36 -0.87
N SER A 29 -9.25 -13.33 -1.77
CA SER A 29 -8.05 -13.82 -2.42
C SER A 29 -7.44 -12.68 -3.23
N PHE A 30 -6.45 -11.97 -2.68
CA PHE A 30 -5.59 -11.09 -3.44
C PHE A 30 -4.13 -11.45 -3.15
N SER A 31 -3.46 -11.97 -4.18
CA SER A 31 -2.03 -12.17 -4.18
C SER A 31 -1.32 -10.82 -4.12
N ILE A 32 -0.87 -10.38 -2.94
CA ILE A 32 0.21 -9.38 -2.86
C ILE A 32 1.28 -9.88 -1.89
N PRO A 33 2.57 -9.86 -2.27
CA PRO A 33 3.64 -9.91 -1.29
C PRO A 33 3.54 -8.66 -0.41
N LEU A 34 3.03 -8.84 0.81
CA LEU A 34 2.76 -7.75 1.76
C LEU A 34 4.07 -7.25 2.40
N ALA A 35 4.87 -6.53 1.62
CA ALA A 35 5.69 -5.44 2.15
C ALA A 35 4.89 -4.15 1.94
N THR A 36 3.71 -4.05 2.55
CA THR A 36 2.92 -2.81 2.48
C THR A 36 3.64 -1.74 3.26
N ASN A 37 4.06 -0.70 2.56
CA ASN A 37 4.38 0.55 3.23
C ASN A 37 3.11 0.99 3.97
N LYS A 38 3.23 1.43 5.24
CA LYS A 38 2.09 1.98 5.99
C LYS A 38 1.38 3.10 5.20
N HIS A 39 2.12 3.80 4.36
CA HIS A 39 1.62 4.87 3.51
C HIS A 39 0.80 4.38 2.30
N ASP A 40 0.83 3.08 1.95
CA ASP A 40 0.03 2.54 0.85
C ASP A 40 -1.47 2.44 1.17
N ALA A 41 -1.85 2.52 2.45
CA ALA A 41 -3.24 2.34 2.89
C ALA A 41 -4.22 3.33 2.22
N PHE A 42 -3.76 4.54 1.87
CA PHE A 42 -4.60 5.52 1.18
C PHE A 42 -4.64 5.34 -0.35
N CYS A 43 -3.74 4.55 -0.93
CA CYS A 43 -3.68 4.34 -2.37
C CYS A 43 -4.96 3.67 -2.89
N ASN A 44 -5.38 2.57 -2.23
CA ASN A 44 -6.53 1.77 -2.66
C ASN A 44 -7.89 2.44 -2.36
N THR A 45 -7.94 3.37 -1.40
CA THR A 45 -9.18 4.04 -1.00
C THR A 45 -9.53 5.25 -1.87
N ASN A 46 -8.60 5.71 -2.72
CA ASN A 46 -8.77 6.90 -3.55
C ASN A 46 -8.63 6.61 -5.06
N VAL A 47 -8.77 5.35 -5.47
CA VAL A 47 -8.76 4.97 -6.90
C VAL A 47 -9.85 5.76 -7.63
N GLY A 48 -9.46 6.49 -8.68
CA GLY A 48 -10.35 7.38 -9.44
C GLY A 48 -10.53 8.81 -8.87
N ASN A 49 -10.03 9.09 -7.66
CA ASN A 49 -9.97 10.44 -7.10
C ASN A 49 -8.52 10.93 -7.02
N SER A 50 -7.97 11.20 -8.20
CA SER A 50 -6.58 11.59 -8.36
C SER A 50 -6.26 12.89 -7.57
N ASN A 51 -7.20 13.82 -7.41
CA ASN A 51 -7.00 15.02 -6.59
C ASN A 51 -6.76 14.71 -5.11
N THR A 52 -7.57 13.84 -4.51
CA THR A 52 -7.41 13.44 -3.11
C THR A 52 -6.15 12.61 -2.93
N LEU A 53 -5.87 11.70 -3.87
CA LEU A 53 -4.65 10.91 -3.88
C LEU A 53 -3.40 11.80 -3.88
N ASN A 54 -3.37 12.82 -4.75
CA ASN A 54 -2.26 13.76 -4.85
C ASN A 54 -2.08 14.57 -3.56
N LYS A 55 -3.18 15.00 -2.92
CA LYS A 55 -3.12 15.67 -1.61
C LYS A 55 -2.54 14.77 -0.51
N ASN A 56 -2.78 13.46 -0.57
CA ASN A 56 -2.20 12.53 0.38
C ASN A 56 -0.71 12.30 0.10
N CYS A 57 -0.33 12.08 -1.17
CA CYS A 57 1.07 11.99 -1.58
C CYS A 57 1.86 13.25 -1.17
N SER A 58 1.32 14.45 -1.38
CA SER A 58 2.02 15.70 -1.07
C SER A 58 2.30 15.92 0.43
N ARG A 59 1.76 15.08 1.32
CA ARG A 59 2.01 15.13 2.76
C ARG A 59 3.11 14.17 3.21
N LEU A 60 3.60 13.32 2.31
CA LEU A 60 4.67 12.37 2.61
C LEU A 60 6.03 13.07 2.60
N THR A 61 6.95 12.57 3.43
CA THR A 61 8.37 12.93 3.31
C THR A 61 8.96 12.27 2.06
N SER A 62 10.15 12.70 1.62
CA SER A 62 10.83 12.13 0.46
C SER A 62 10.96 10.60 0.55
N ASP A 63 11.42 10.08 1.68
CA ASP A 63 11.67 8.64 1.86
C ASP A 63 10.37 7.81 1.82
N HIS A 64 9.32 8.31 2.47
CA HIS A 64 8.01 7.66 2.42
C HIS A 64 7.38 7.76 1.04
N CYS A 65 7.54 8.89 0.35
CA CYS A 65 7.06 9.07 -1.01
C CYS A 65 7.69 8.07 -1.98
N LYS A 66 9.03 7.96 -1.95
CA LYS A 66 9.79 7.06 -2.82
C LYS A 66 9.35 5.61 -2.66
N SER A 67 8.89 5.22 -1.48
CA SER A 67 8.51 3.86 -1.14
C SER A 67 7.00 3.59 -1.18
N THR A 68 6.17 4.57 -1.56
CA THR A 68 4.71 4.43 -1.63
C THR A 68 4.28 4.11 -3.06
N SER A 69 3.51 3.04 -3.24
CA SER A 69 3.17 2.42 -4.53
C SER A 69 2.19 3.22 -5.42
N CYS A 70 1.67 4.35 -4.93
CA CYS A 70 0.83 5.27 -5.70
C CYS A 70 1.36 6.71 -5.74
N CYS A 71 2.60 6.93 -5.29
CA CYS A 71 3.22 8.23 -5.26
C CYS A 71 4.57 8.21 -5.98
N VAL A 72 4.92 9.37 -6.52
CA VAL A 72 6.17 9.59 -7.25
C VAL A 72 6.86 10.81 -6.65
N PHE A 73 8.14 10.66 -6.33
CA PHE A 73 8.99 11.76 -5.86
C PHE A 73 9.78 12.34 -7.04
N THR A 74 9.51 13.59 -7.40
CA THR A 74 10.01 14.22 -8.62
C THR A 74 11.35 14.92 -8.42
N SER A 75 12.05 15.20 -9.53
CA SER A 75 13.28 16.02 -9.53
C SER A 75 13.09 17.45 -9.03
N ASP A 76 11.86 17.91 -8.84
CA ASP A 76 11.53 19.23 -8.26
C ASP A 76 11.31 19.17 -6.74
N ASP A 77 11.70 18.08 -6.08
CA ASP A 77 11.48 17.86 -4.65
C ASP A 77 10.00 17.87 -4.26
N LYS A 78 9.16 17.21 -5.08
CA LYS A 78 7.72 17.08 -4.84
C LYS A 78 7.28 15.64 -4.80
N CYS A 79 6.41 15.32 -3.85
CA CYS A 79 5.66 14.07 -3.85
C CYS A 79 4.28 14.29 -4.47
N VAL A 80 3.98 13.54 -5.53
CA VAL A 80 2.73 13.66 -6.30
C VAL A 80 2.16 12.29 -6.59
N ALA A 81 0.87 12.20 -6.87
CA ALA A 81 0.26 10.94 -7.30
C ALA A 81 0.86 10.49 -8.63
N GLY A 82 1.17 9.20 -8.75
CA GLY A 82 1.82 8.62 -9.91
C GLY A 82 2.13 7.14 -9.76
N GLY A 83 2.77 6.57 -10.77
CA GLY A 83 3.21 5.19 -10.78
C GLY A 83 4.52 5.02 -11.55
N GLU A 84 4.75 3.80 -12.04
CA GLU A 84 5.92 3.48 -12.86
C GLU A 84 6.02 4.29 -14.16
N ASP A 85 4.89 4.76 -14.70
CA ASP A 85 4.87 5.66 -15.88
C ASP A 85 5.19 7.13 -15.52
N GLY A 86 5.43 7.42 -14.23
CA GLY A 86 5.67 8.76 -13.70
C GLY A 86 4.43 9.38 -13.05
N ALA A 87 4.48 10.69 -12.82
CA ALA A 87 3.40 11.37 -12.10
C ALA A 87 2.15 11.57 -12.97
N THR A 88 0.99 11.29 -12.36
CA THR A 88 -0.33 11.56 -12.92
C THR A 88 -0.61 13.07 -13.03
N PHE A 89 -0.08 13.87 -12.09
CA PHE A 89 -0.20 15.32 -12.09
C PHE A 89 1.15 15.99 -12.24
N ASN A 90 1.59 16.14 -13.49
CA ASN A 90 2.80 16.87 -13.83
C ASN A 90 2.50 18.06 -14.74
N THR A 91 1.35 18.73 -14.63
CA THR A 91 1.01 19.85 -15.50
C THR A 91 1.40 21.20 -14.90
N ALA A 92 2.09 22.02 -15.68
CA ALA A 92 2.31 23.44 -15.43
C ALA A 92 1.66 24.21 -16.59
N ASN A 93 0.71 25.12 -16.29
CA ASN A 93 -0.04 25.88 -17.30
C ASN A 93 -0.72 25.01 -18.38
N GLY A 94 -1.30 23.88 -17.96
CA GLY A 94 -1.99 22.95 -18.87
C GLY A 94 -1.07 22.10 -19.75
N LYS A 95 0.26 22.23 -19.63
CA LYS A 95 1.24 21.38 -20.33
C LYS A 95 1.96 20.47 -19.36
N THR A 96 2.18 19.22 -19.74
CA THR A 96 3.02 18.31 -18.96
C THR A 96 4.44 18.88 -18.88
N LYS A 97 4.87 19.19 -17.66
CA LYS A 97 6.23 19.57 -17.32
C LYS A 97 7.12 18.34 -17.49
N LYS A 98 8.22 18.50 -18.23
CA LYS A 98 9.26 17.48 -18.32
C LYS A 98 10.00 17.40 -16.98
N LEU A 99 10.05 16.21 -16.39
CA LEU A 99 10.91 15.91 -15.25
C LEU A 99 12.25 15.35 -15.76
N ASP A 100 13.32 15.70 -15.07
CA ASP A 100 14.67 15.18 -15.35
C ASP A 100 14.81 13.74 -14.85
N TYR A 101 14.22 13.47 -13.68
CA TYR A 101 14.08 12.14 -13.09
C TYR A 101 12.92 12.13 -12.08
N TYR A 102 12.55 10.93 -11.65
CA TYR A 102 11.67 10.73 -10.51
C TYR A 102 11.95 9.37 -9.84
N TYR A 103 11.43 9.19 -8.63
CA TYR A 103 11.51 7.93 -7.90
C TYR A 103 10.12 7.33 -7.70
N PHE A 104 10.04 6.02 -7.91
CA PHE A 104 8.87 5.18 -7.67
C PHE A 104 9.34 3.84 -7.10
N GLU A 105 8.75 3.41 -5.97
CA GLU A 105 9.17 2.22 -5.22
C GLU A 105 10.69 2.07 -5.03
N ASN A 106 11.34 3.17 -4.63
CA ASN A 106 12.79 3.33 -4.43
C ASN A 106 13.64 3.13 -5.69
N LYS A 107 13.03 2.95 -6.86
CA LYS A 107 13.71 2.94 -8.15
C LYS A 107 13.70 4.33 -8.73
N CYS A 108 14.84 4.75 -9.29
CA CYS A 108 14.94 6.00 -10.03
C CYS A 108 14.66 5.76 -11.52
N TYR A 109 13.87 6.65 -12.11
CA TYR A 109 13.50 6.67 -13.51
C TYR A 109 13.89 8.01 -14.13
N GLY A 110 14.40 7.99 -15.36
CA GLY A 110 14.84 9.18 -16.10
C GLY A 110 16.33 9.21 -16.42
N GLU A 111 16.73 10.10 -17.32
CA GLU A 111 18.11 10.17 -17.86
C GLU A 111 19.11 10.74 -16.85
N LYS A 112 18.63 11.54 -15.87
CA LYS A 112 19.48 12.27 -14.91
C LYS A 112 19.33 11.74 -13.48
N CYS A 113 19.08 10.44 -13.33
CA CYS A 113 19.08 9.81 -12.01
C CYS A 113 20.42 10.04 -11.29
N PRO A 114 20.41 10.55 -10.05
CA PRO A 114 21.62 10.68 -9.23
C PRO A 114 22.30 9.31 -9.07
N LYS A 115 23.64 9.28 -9.22
CA LYS A 115 24.46 8.09 -9.00
C LYS A 115 24.87 7.95 -7.55
#